data_AF-D4J8V9-F1
#
_entry.id   AF-D4J8V9-F1
#
_cell.length_a   1.000
_cell.length_b   1.000
_cell.length_c   1.000
_cell.angle_alpha   90.00
_cell.angle_beta   90.00
_cell.angle_gamma   90.00
#
_symmetry.space_group_name_H-M   'P 1'
#
loop_
_entity.id
_entity.type
_entity.pdbx_description
1 polymer ?
#
loop_
_entity_poly.entity_id
_entity_poly.type
_entity_poly.pdbx_seq_one_letter_code
_entity_poly.pdbx_strand_id
1 'polypeptide(L)'
;MNERKDNLQQLLNKLKKNVTQIGNIDEVKKRYPKAFDKLINQIKSATSEVYKEYILSALYPMSRLSASEHAKMQEQIQEILRCPEMKELASKILSTVLSSYNADDVYAMGSCAYVTILNEVYKPYWLQHIQLRDGQYYSDLIDMWYEPSSSTWTNGTEWSFLYPPTKEEFEADIAPALAVCDRYLVKPADSAMIQVAV
;
A
#
# COMPACT_ATOMS: atom_id res chain seq x y z
N MET A 1 -9.70 -1.98 7.29
CA MET A 1 -9.36 -1.27 6.05
C MET A 1 -10.46 -0.32 5.58
N ASN A 2 -11.71 -0.79 5.38
CA ASN A 2 -12.78 0.09 4.85
C ASN A 2 -13.13 1.27 5.77
N GLU A 3 -13.22 1.07 7.09
CA GLU A 3 -13.60 2.15 8.02
C GLU A 3 -12.65 3.36 8.01
N ARG A 4 -11.33 3.12 7.91
CA ARG A 4 -10.34 4.21 7.86
C ARG A 4 -10.39 4.98 6.54
N LYS A 5 -10.59 4.26 5.43
CA LYS A 5 -10.83 4.87 4.12
C LYS A 5 -12.08 5.73 4.13
N ASP A 6 -13.17 5.21 4.69
CA ASP A 6 -14.46 5.90 4.75
C ASP A 6 -14.36 7.17 5.57
N ASN A 7 -13.65 7.13 6.71
CA ASN A 7 -13.35 8.33 7.50
C ASN A 7 -12.54 9.37 6.70
N LEU A 8 -11.49 8.95 5.99
CA LEU A 8 -10.74 9.86 5.12
C LEU A 8 -11.65 10.48 4.04
N GLN A 9 -12.48 9.68 3.38
CA GLN A 9 -13.40 10.16 2.35
C GLN A 9 -14.43 11.15 2.91
N GLN A 10 -14.92 10.94 4.13
CA GLN A 10 -15.82 11.89 4.80
C GLN A 10 -15.15 13.24 5.05
N LEU A 11 -13.89 13.25 5.50
CA LEU A 11 -13.12 14.47 5.72
C LEU A 11 -12.86 15.22 4.40
N LEU A 12 -12.56 14.49 3.32
CA LEU A 12 -12.37 15.06 1.98
C LEU A 12 -13.67 15.64 1.43
N ASN A 13 -14.79 14.95 1.59
CA ASN A 13 -16.10 15.45 1.19
C ASN A 13 -16.46 16.74 1.95
N LYS A 14 -16.09 16.83 3.23
CA LYS A 14 -16.26 18.06 4.02
C LYS A 14 -15.42 19.22 3.48
N LEU A 15 -14.16 18.96 3.14
CA LEU A 15 -13.30 19.97 2.52
C LEU A 15 -13.87 20.43 1.17
N LYS A 16 -14.25 19.48 0.31
CA LYS A 16 -14.88 19.74 -1.00
C LYS A 16 -16.10 20.63 -0.85
N LYS A 17 -17.00 20.31 0.08
CA LYS A 17 -18.20 21.10 0.36
C LYS A 17 -17.86 22.54 0.76
N ASN A 18 -16.88 22.74 1.65
CA ASN A 18 -16.45 24.07 2.06
C ASN A 18 -15.90 24.88 0.87
N VAL A 19 -15.05 24.26 0.04
CA VAL A 19 -14.48 24.88 -1.16
C VAL A 19 -15.56 25.22 -2.18
N THR A 20 -16.50 24.32 -2.45
CA THR A 20 -17.61 24.58 -3.37
C THR A 20 -18.53 25.71 -2.88
N GLN A 21 -18.77 25.81 -1.57
CA GLN A 21 -19.61 26.87 -1.00
C GLN A 21 -18.95 28.25 -1.04
N ILE A 22 -17.63 28.33 -0.86
CA ILE A 22 -16.89 29.59 -0.77
C ILE A 22 -16.28 30.01 -2.12
N GLY A 23 -16.07 29.06 -3.03
CA GLY A 23 -15.59 29.27 -4.39
C GLY A 23 -14.13 28.85 -4.61
N ASN A 24 -13.26 28.96 -3.59
CA ASN A 24 -11.86 28.50 -3.67
C ASN A 24 -11.26 28.19 -2.29
N ILE A 25 -10.13 27.48 -2.26
CA ILE A 25 -9.48 27.01 -1.03
C ILE A 25 -8.82 28.15 -0.23
N ASP A 26 -8.28 29.16 -0.90
CA ASP A 26 -7.60 30.28 -0.24
C ASP A 26 -8.57 31.13 0.57
N GLU A 27 -9.78 31.34 0.05
CA GLU A 27 -10.85 32.03 0.75
C GLU A 27 -11.42 31.20 1.92
N VAL A 28 -11.48 29.87 1.79
CA VAL A 28 -11.84 29.01 2.94
C VAL A 28 -10.81 29.20 4.06
N LYS A 29 -9.51 29.14 3.73
CA LYS A 29 -8.40 29.32 4.67
C LYS A 29 -8.41 30.71 5.32
N LYS A 30 -8.67 31.75 4.53
CA LYS A 30 -8.71 33.14 5.00
C LYS A 30 -9.90 33.40 5.94
N ARG A 31 -11.10 32.90 5.60
CA ARG A 31 -12.33 33.12 6.39
C ARG A 31 -12.37 32.26 7.65
N TYR A 32 -11.84 31.04 7.60
CA TYR A 32 -11.94 30.07 8.71
C TYR A 32 -10.61 29.37 9.02
N PRO A 33 -9.52 30.11 9.34
CA PRO A 33 -8.18 29.55 9.43
C PRO A 33 -8.06 28.39 10.43
N LYS A 34 -8.57 28.57 11.66
CA LYS A 34 -8.50 27.53 12.69
C LYS A 34 -9.26 26.25 12.31
N ALA A 35 -10.44 26.39 11.70
CA ALA A 35 -11.26 25.25 11.31
C ALA A 35 -10.68 24.55 10.08
N PHE A 36 -10.10 25.31 9.14
CA PHE A 36 -9.38 24.80 7.99
C PHE A 36 -8.14 24.01 8.43
N ASP A 37 -7.27 24.58 9.25
CA ASP A 37 -6.05 23.91 9.73
C ASP A 37 -6.37 22.63 10.49
N LYS A 38 -7.43 22.64 11.33
CA LYS A 38 -7.91 21.44 12.01
C LYS A 38 -8.32 20.36 11.01
N LEU A 39 -9.10 20.71 9.98
CA LEU A 39 -9.56 19.75 8.96
C LEU A 39 -8.39 19.18 8.15
N ILE A 40 -7.44 20.02 7.73
CA ILE A 40 -6.25 19.57 6.99
C ILE A 40 -5.40 18.63 7.84
N ASN A 41 -5.22 18.91 9.13
CA ASN A 41 -4.48 18.01 10.02
C ASN A 41 -5.20 16.67 10.22
N GLN A 42 -6.54 16.67 10.30
CA GLN A 42 -7.33 15.44 10.34
C GLN A 42 -7.17 14.62 9.05
N ILE A 43 -7.23 15.28 7.88
CA ILE A 43 -7.00 14.62 6.59
C ILE A 43 -5.60 14.03 6.54
N LYS A 44 -4.56 14.80 6.92
CA LYS A 44 -3.18 14.33 6.96
C LYS A 44 -2.99 13.09 7.85
N SER A 45 -3.59 13.08 9.04
CA SER A 45 -3.53 11.92 9.93
C SER A 45 -4.22 10.71 9.30
N ALA A 46 -5.44 10.89 8.80
CA ALA A 46 -6.21 9.82 8.20
C ALA A 46 -5.53 9.25 6.94
N THR A 47 -4.96 10.09 6.08
CA THR A 47 -4.14 9.66 4.94
C THR A 47 -2.96 8.81 5.39
N SER A 48 -2.22 9.23 6.42
CA SER A 48 -1.09 8.46 6.94
C SER A 48 -1.52 7.11 7.51
N GLU A 49 -2.65 7.06 8.21
CA GLU A 49 -3.20 5.82 8.79
C GLU A 49 -3.67 4.85 7.71
N VAL A 50 -4.37 5.33 6.68
CA VAL A 50 -4.80 4.51 5.53
C VAL A 50 -3.58 3.98 4.77
N TYR A 51 -2.59 4.84 4.50
CA TYR A 51 -1.36 4.44 3.83
C TYR A 51 -0.61 3.35 4.61
N LYS A 52 -0.42 3.55 5.92
CA LYS A 52 0.25 2.56 6.80
C LYS A 52 -0.51 1.24 6.86
N GLU A 53 -1.83 1.28 7.02
CA GLU A 53 -2.65 0.07 7.05
C GLU A 53 -2.52 -0.71 5.74
N TYR A 54 -2.56 0.01 4.61
CA TYR A 54 -2.46 -0.61 3.31
C TYR A 54 -1.10 -1.27 3.08
N ILE A 55 0.01 -0.56 3.25
CA ILE A 55 1.34 -1.14 3.00
C ILE A 55 1.67 -2.30 3.94
N LEU A 56 1.15 -2.28 5.17
CA LEU A 56 1.33 -3.37 6.14
C LEU A 56 0.40 -4.56 5.87
N SER A 57 -0.66 -4.39 5.09
CA SER A 57 -1.51 -5.51 4.65
C SER A 57 -0.77 -6.49 3.72
N ALA A 58 0.41 -6.11 3.20
CA ALA A 58 1.29 -7.00 2.45
C ALA A 58 1.85 -8.17 3.29
N LEU A 59 1.73 -8.11 4.62
CA LEU A 59 2.45 -8.98 5.56
C LEU A 59 1.52 -10.03 6.22
N TYR A 60 0.83 -10.86 5.45
CA TYR A 60 -0.10 -11.87 6.01
C TYR A 60 0.51 -13.28 6.03
N PRO A 61 0.40 -14.12 7.08
CA PRO A 61 -0.08 -13.89 8.44
C PRO A 61 1.11 -13.65 9.39
N MET A 62 1.34 -12.39 9.75
CA MET A 62 2.27 -11.96 10.79
C MET A 62 2.02 -12.59 12.19
N SER A 63 0.91 -13.30 12.40
CA SER A 63 0.56 -13.91 13.69
C SER A 63 1.48 -15.06 14.11
N ARG A 64 2.28 -15.62 13.19
CA ARG A 64 3.20 -16.72 13.46
C ARG A 64 4.68 -16.34 13.51
N LEU A 65 5.01 -15.07 13.26
CA LEU A 65 6.37 -14.57 13.39
C LEU A 65 6.78 -14.49 14.86
N SER A 66 7.99 -14.92 15.16
CA SER A 66 8.68 -14.58 16.41
C SER A 66 8.96 -13.08 16.51
N ALA A 67 9.22 -12.58 17.72
CA ALA A 67 9.56 -11.19 17.93
C ALA A 67 10.81 -10.74 17.12
N SER A 68 11.80 -11.61 16.93
CA SER A 68 12.99 -11.31 16.13
C SER A 68 12.69 -11.22 14.63
N GLU A 69 11.82 -12.09 14.11
CA GLU A 69 11.41 -12.04 12.70
C GLU A 69 10.57 -10.79 12.42
N HIS A 70 9.67 -10.43 13.35
CA HIS A 70 8.94 -9.16 13.32
C HIS A 70 9.89 -7.96 13.23
N ALA A 71 10.89 -7.89 14.12
CA ALA A 71 11.84 -6.78 14.13
C ALA A 71 12.64 -6.69 12.82
N LYS A 72 13.08 -7.84 12.28
CA LYS A 72 13.83 -7.91 11.02
C LYS A 72 12.97 -7.44 9.84
N MET A 73 11.74 -7.93 9.72
CA MET A 73 10.83 -7.47 8.66
C MET A 73 10.54 -5.98 8.77
N GLN A 74 10.30 -5.49 10.00
CA GLN A 74 10.08 -4.08 10.24
C GLN A 74 11.28 -3.24 9.80
N GLU A 75 12.51 -3.67 10.09
CA GLU A 75 13.72 -2.99 9.65
C GLU A 75 13.81 -2.92 8.11
N GLN A 76 13.61 -4.04 7.42
CA GLN A 76 13.62 -4.11 5.95
C GLN A 76 12.54 -3.20 5.33
N ILE A 77 11.33 -3.18 5.90
CA ILE A 77 10.26 -2.27 5.46
C ILE A 77 10.67 -0.82 5.67
N GLN A 78 11.26 -0.48 6.81
CA GLN A 78 11.73 0.88 7.06
C GLN A 78 12.84 1.30 6.10
N GLU A 79 13.72 0.39 5.69
CA GLU A 79 14.72 0.64 4.65
C GLU A 79 14.07 0.98 3.31
N ILE A 80 13.10 0.17 2.87
CA ILE A 80 12.30 0.43 1.65
C ILE A 80 11.64 1.81 1.74
N LEU A 81 10.95 2.11 2.84
CA LEU A 81 10.25 3.39 3.01
C LEU A 81 11.20 4.60 3.15
N ARG A 82 12.49 4.38 3.44
CA ARG A 82 13.49 5.44 3.54
C ARG A 82 14.16 5.76 2.22
N CYS A 83 14.00 4.94 1.17
CA CYS A 83 14.59 5.23 -0.12
C CYS A 83 14.00 6.53 -0.71
N PRO A 84 14.78 7.28 -1.52
CA PRO A 84 14.34 8.55 -2.09
C PRO A 84 13.00 8.45 -2.84
N GLU A 85 12.82 7.39 -3.61
CA GLU A 85 11.65 7.14 -4.44
C GLU A 85 10.37 6.97 -3.60
N MET A 86 10.45 6.17 -2.53
CA MET A 86 9.31 5.94 -1.62
C MET A 86 9.01 7.18 -0.77
N LYS A 87 10.03 7.95 -0.39
CA LYS A 87 9.83 9.25 0.29
C LYS A 87 9.13 10.25 -0.61
N GLU A 88 9.55 10.33 -1.87
CA GLU A 88 8.93 11.21 -2.86
C GLU A 88 7.47 10.81 -3.08
N LEU A 89 7.20 9.53 -3.29
CA LEU A 89 5.85 8.99 -3.43
C LEU A 89 4.98 9.34 -2.21
N ALA A 90 5.45 9.04 -1.00
CA ALA A 90 4.74 9.36 0.24
C ALA A 90 4.47 10.85 0.40
N SER A 91 5.38 11.72 -0.06
CA SER A 91 5.20 13.18 -0.01
C SER A 91 4.07 13.67 -0.93
N LYS A 92 3.85 12.98 -2.06
CA LYS A 92 2.84 13.34 -3.06
C LYS A 92 1.43 12.84 -2.72
N ILE A 93 1.28 11.79 -1.90
CA ILE A 93 -0.04 11.22 -1.57
C ILE A 93 -0.99 12.29 -1.00
N LEU A 94 -0.53 13.09 -0.04
CA LEU A 94 -1.39 14.08 0.60
C LEU A 94 -1.87 15.16 -0.38
N SER A 95 -0.97 15.68 -1.23
CA SER A 95 -1.35 16.71 -2.21
C SER A 95 -2.30 16.18 -3.27
N THR A 96 -2.10 14.93 -3.72
CA THR A 96 -3.02 14.25 -4.66
C THR A 96 -4.42 14.12 -4.07
N VAL A 97 -4.53 13.55 -2.88
CA VAL A 97 -5.80 13.31 -2.19
C VAL A 97 -6.55 14.63 -1.91
N LEU A 98 -5.83 15.68 -1.52
CA LEU A 98 -6.42 17.01 -1.31
C LEU A 98 -6.94 17.64 -2.61
N SER A 99 -6.29 17.37 -3.74
CA SER A 99 -6.65 17.95 -5.04
C SER A 99 -7.81 17.21 -5.69
N SER A 100 -7.83 15.88 -5.62
CA SER A 100 -8.87 15.03 -6.20
C SER A 100 -10.10 14.88 -5.32
N TYR A 101 -9.95 15.08 -4.00
CA TYR A 101 -10.94 14.73 -2.99
C TYR A 101 -11.30 13.24 -2.97
N ASN A 102 -10.35 12.37 -3.37
CA ASN A 102 -10.56 10.93 -3.46
C ASN A 102 -9.62 10.15 -2.53
N ALA A 103 -10.19 9.37 -1.62
CA ALA A 103 -9.43 8.51 -0.71
C ALA A 103 -8.78 7.32 -1.44
N ASP A 104 -9.31 6.90 -2.59
CA ASP A 104 -8.75 5.77 -3.35
C ASP A 104 -7.34 6.06 -3.90
N ASP A 105 -6.98 7.34 -4.03
CA ASP A 105 -5.63 7.75 -4.46
C ASP A 105 -4.54 7.28 -3.49
N VAL A 106 -4.88 7.09 -2.20
CA VAL A 106 -3.93 6.52 -1.23
C VAL A 106 -3.57 5.08 -1.59
N TYR A 107 -4.53 4.27 -2.03
CA TYR A 107 -4.27 2.89 -2.45
C TYR A 107 -3.55 2.86 -3.79
N ALA A 108 -4.00 3.65 -4.74
CA ALA A 108 -3.39 3.71 -6.06
C ALA A 108 -1.90 4.10 -5.96
N MET A 109 -1.59 5.17 -5.24
CA MET A 109 -0.20 5.59 -5.04
C MET A 109 0.56 4.69 -4.09
N GLY A 110 -0.10 4.16 -3.05
CA GLY A 110 0.56 3.29 -2.08
C GLY A 110 0.86 1.89 -2.61
N SER A 111 0.33 1.53 -3.79
CA SER A 111 0.53 0.22 -4.41
C SER A 111 2.00 -0.09 -4.66
N CYS A 112 2.81 0.93 -4.97
CA CYS A 112 4.27 0.80 -5.11
C CYS A 112 4.92 0.29 -3.85
N ALA A 113 4.72 0.98 -2.72
CA ALA A 113 5.28 0.54 -1.46
C ALA A 113 4.74 -0.85 -1.07
N TYR A 114 3.44 -1.08 -1.27
CA TYR A 114 2.79 -2.37 -0.99
C TYR A 114 3.46 -3.52 -1.75
N VAL A 115 3.58 -3.43 -3.08
CA VAL A 115 4.11 -4.52 -3.91
C VAL A 115 5.61 -4.67 -3.75
N THR A 116 6.36 -3.59 -3.52
CA THR A 116 7.78 -3.65 -3.22
C THR A 116 8.03 -4.39 -1.91
N ILE A 117 7.26 -4.08 -0.85
CA ILE A 117 7.32 -4.80 0.42
C ILE A 117 6.96 -6.29 0.21
N LEU A 118 5.92 -6.57 -0.57
CA LEU A 118 5.51 -7.93 -0.88
C LEU A 118 6.63 -8.71 -1.58
N ASN A 119 7.27 -8.11 -2.58
CA ASN A 119 8.31 -8.73 -3.39
C ASN A 119 9.65 -8.88 -2.65
N GLU A 120 10.06 -7.88 -1.88
CA GLU A 120 11.40 -7.81 -1.29
C GLU A 120 11.46 -8.34 0.15
N VAL A 121 10.34 -8.29 0.89
CA VAL A 121 10.29 -8.68 2.31
C VAL A 121 9.47 -9.94 2.50
N TYR A 122 8.23 -9.94 2.02
CA TYR A 122 7.31 -11.04 2.29
C TYR A 122 7.61 -12.30 1.46
N LYS A 123 7.85 -12.16 0.15
CA LYS A 123 8.13 -13.29 -0.75
C LYS A 123 9.29 -14.18 -0.25
N PRO A 124 10.47 -13.65 0.14
CA PRO A 124 11.54 -14.49 0.68
C PRO A 124 11.13 -15.27 1.93
N TYR A 125 10.38 -14.63 2.83
CA TYR A 125 9.88 -15.29 4.04
C TYR A 125 8.88 -16.39 3.70
N TRP A 126 7.90 -16.08 2.85
CA TRP A 126 6.89 -17.03 2.40
C TRP A 126 7.50 -18.29 1.78
N LEU A 127 8.42 -18.12 0.82
CA LEU A 127 9.05 -19.23 0.11
C LEU A 127 9.97 -20.08 1.01
N GLN A 128 10.55 -19.51 2.07
CA GLN A 128 11.31 -20.28 3.08
C GLN A 128 10.42 -21.28 3.82
N HIS A 129 9.14 -20.97 3.97
CA HIS A 129 8.17 -21.79 4.70
C HIS A 129 7.46 -22.82 3.82
N ILE A 130 7.89 -22.96 2.56
CA ILE A 130 7.32 -23.89 1.60
C ILE A 130 8.27 -25.07 1.40
N GLN A 131 7.72 -26.27 1.56
CA GLN A 131 8.44 -27.53 1.50
C GLN A 131 7.81 -28.42 0.43
N LEU A 132 8.64 -29.09 -0.37
CA LEU A 132 8.18 -30.13 -1.27
C LEU A 132 8.21 -31.47 -0.52
N ARG A 133 7.05 -32.09 -0.33
CA ARG A 133 6.87 -33.38 0.36
C ARG A 133 6.07 -34.32 -0.53
N ASP A 134 6.61 -35.49 -0.82
CA ASP A 134 5.95 -36.51 -1.66
C ASP A 134 5.41 -35.98 -3.00
N GLY A 135 6.11 -35.01 -3.60
CA GLY A 135 5.72 -34.39 -4.87
C GLY A 135 4.67 -33.27 -4.76
N GLN A 136 4.25 -32.91 -3.55
CA GLN A 136 3.29 -31.83 -3.30
C GLN A 136 3.89 -30.74 -2.40
N TYR A 137 3.56 -29.48 -2.66
CA TYR A 137 4.00 -28.37 -1.83
C TYR A 137 3.17 -28.28 -0.55
N TYR A 138 3.84 -28.02 0.56
CA TYR A 138 3.26 -27.83 1.89
C TYR A 138 3.85 -26.57 2.52
N SER A 139 3.01 -25.77 3.17
CA SER A 139 3.44 -24.59 3.93
C SER A 139 3.34 -24.86 5.43
N ASP A 140 4.46 -24.80 6.15
CA ASP A 140 4.45 -24.91 7.61
C ASP A 140 3.91 -23.64 8.30
N LEU A 141 3.91 -22.51 7.58
CA LEU A 141 3.36 -21.25 8.06
C LEU A 141 1.84 -21.29 8.17
N ILE A 142 1.14 -22.05 7.33
CA ILE A 142 -0.32 -22.14 7.39
C ILE A 142 -0.83 -23.56 7.62
N ASP A 143 0.06 -24.56 7.69
CA ASP A 143 -0.26 -25.98 7.87
C ASP A 143 -1.25 -26.47 6.80
N MET A 144 -0.91 -26.19 5.54
CA MET A 144 -1.74 -26.51 4.38
C MET A 144 -0.89 -26.99 3.21
N TRP A 145 -1.51 -27.82 2.37
CA TRP A 145 -0.97 -28.30 1.11
C TRP A 145 -1.45 -27.43 -0.04
N TYR A 146 -0.59 -27.21 -1.02
CA TYR A 146 -0.97 -26.51 -2.23
C TYR A 146 -1.73 -27.45 -3.18
N GLU A 147 -2.86 -27.00 -3.68
CA GLU A 147 -3.68 -27.64 -4.70
C GLU A 147 -3.51 -26.86 -6.02
N PRO A 148 -2.67 -27.35 -6.96
CA PRO A 148 -2.38 -26.64 -8.20
C PRO A 148 -3.61 -26.44 -9.09
N SER A 149 -4.59 -27.36 -9.04
CA SER A 149 -5.77 -27.29 -9.91
C SER A 149 -6.68 -26.10 -9.60
N SER A 150 -6.67 -25.61 -8.36
CA SER A 150 -7.45 -24.45 -7.91
C SER A 150 -6.58 -23.27 -7.48
N SER A 151 -5.25 -23.38 -7.53
CA SER A 151 -4.31 -22.39 -7.02
C SER A 151 -4.62 -21.98 -5.57
N THR A 152 -4.93 -22.97 -4.72
CA THR A 152 -5.30 -22.73 -3.32
C THR A 152 -4.48 -23.58 -2.36
N TRP A 153 -4.33 -23.10 -1.14
CA TRP A 153 -3.83 -23.88 -0.01
C TRP A 153 -4.98 -24.52 0.75
N THR A 154 -4.87 -25.79 1.12
CA THR A 154 -5.91 -26.50 1.88
C THR A 154 -5.35 -27.55 2.83
N ASN A 155 -6.03 -27.78 3.95
CA ASN A 155 -5.83 -28.92 4.85
C ASN A 155 -6.99 -29.94 4.78
N GLY A 156 -7.85 -29.83 3.76
CA GLY A 156 -9.05 -30.66 3.57
C GLY A 156 -10.31 -30.13 4.26
N THR A 157 -10.19 -29.23 5.25
CA THR A 157 -11.34 -28.60 5.93
C THR A 157 -11.46 -27.12 5.65
N GLU A 158 -10.32 -26.45 5.45
CA GLU A 158 -10.22 -25.02 5.18
C GLU A 158 -9.46 -24.80 3.88
N TRP A 159 -9.65 -23.62 3.31
CA TRP A 159 -8.93 -23.18 2.12
C TRP A 159 -8.42 -21.75 2.29
N SER A 160 -7.33 -21.43 1.59
CA SER A 160 -6.72 -20.10 1.56
C SER A 160 -6.20 -19.77 0.17
N PHE A 161 -6.42 -18.51 -0.27
CA PHE A 161 -5.94 -17.97 -1.54
C PHE A 161 -4.61 -17.23 -1.36
N LEU A 162 -3.73 -17.74 -0.50
CA LEU A 162 -2.39 -17.17 -0.34
C LEU A 162 -1.50 -17.49 -1.55
N TYR A 163 -0.42 -16.74 -1.64
CA TYR A 163 0.49 -16.76 -2.77
C TYR A 163 1.00 -18.18 -3.10
N PRO A 164 1.27 -18.46 -4.38
CA PRO A 164 1.69 -19.78 -4.83
C PRO A 164 3.07 -20.22 -4.28
N PRO A 165 3.40 -21.52 -4.41
CA PRO A 165 4.54 -22.13 -3.71
C PRO A 165 5.90 -21.88 -4.36
N THR A 166 5.95 -21.45 -5.61
CA THR A 166 7.21 -21.23 -6.33
C THR A 166 7.51 -19.76 -6.52
N LYS A 167 8.80 -19.45 -6.70
CA LYS A 167 9.25 -18.09 -6.99
C LYS A 167 8.60 -17.56 -8.28
N GLU A 168 8.62 -18.38 -9.32
CA GLU A 168 8.12 -18.03 -10.65
C GLU A 168 6.62 -17.74 -10.62
N GLU A 169 5.82 -18.59 -9.96
CA GLU A 169 4.39 -18.37 -9.82
C GLU A 169 4.08 -17.15 -8.94
N PHE A 170 4.85 -16.94 -7.86
CA PHE A 170 4.67 -15.77 -7.00
C PHE A 170 4.93 -14.49 -7.79
N GLU A 171 6.04 -14.44 -8.52
CA GLU A 171 6.42 -13.30 -9.34
C GLU A 171 5.39 -13.04 -10.45
N ALA A 172 4.83 -14.10 -11.05
CA ALA A 172 3.75 -13.97 -12.01
C ALA A 172 2.46 -13.39 -11.40
N ASP A 173 2.10 -13.81 -10.18
CA ASP A 173 0.91 -13.33 -9.46
C ASP A 173 1.00 -11.84 -9.13
N ILE A 174 2.18 -11.34 -8.73
CA ILE A 174 2.38 -9.93 -8.37
C ILE A 174 2.79 -9.02 -9.54
N ALA A 175 3.14 -9.59 -10.71
CA ALA A 175 3.61 -8.84 -11.88
C ALA A 175 2.64 -7.72 -12.33
N PRO A 176 1.30 -7.91 -12.35
CA PRO A 176 0.38 -6.85 -12.72
C PRO A 176 0.47 -5.63 -11.78
N ALA A 177 0.64 -5.88 -10.48
CA ALA A 177 0.80 -4.82 -9.49
C ALA A 177 2.16 -4.11 -9.64
N LEU A 178 3.24 -4.86 -9.86
CA LEU A 178 4.58 -4.28 -10.12
C LEU A 178 4.57 -3.35 -11.34
N ALA A 179 3.92 -3.76 -12.43
CA ALA A 179 3.83 -2.96 -13.66
C ALA A 179 3.05 -1.63 -13.48
N VAL A 180 2.12 -1.56 -12.52
CA VAL A 180 1.46 -0.29 -12.15
C VAL A 180 2.44 0.63 -11.44
N CYS A 181 3.34 0.07 -10.64
CA CYS A 181 4.27 0.84 -9.82
C CYS A 181 5.35 1.52 -10.65
N ASP A 182 5.83 0.86 -11.70
CA ASP A 182 6.75 1.44 -12.69
C ASP A 182 6.18 2.72 -13.34
N ARG A 183 4.85 2.86 -13.42
CA ARG A 183 4.19 4.06 -13.96
C ARG A 183 4.18 5.24 -12.98
N TYR A 184 4.26 4.98 -11.67
CA TYR A 184 4.27 6.01 -10.64
C TYR A 184 5.69 6.33 -10.13
N LEU A 185 6.62 5.39 -10.30
CA LEU A 185 8.04 5.50 -9.91
C LEU A 185 8.95 5.95 -11.06
N VAL A 186 8.40 6.51 -12.15
CA VAL A 186 9.14 6.95 -13.33
C VAL A 186 10.49 7.54 -12.92
N LYS A 187 11.58 6.82 -13.23
CA LYS A 187 12.94 7.34 -13.16
C LYS A 187 12.96 8.66 -13.93
N PRO A 188 13.69 9.68 -13.48
CA PRO A 188 13.84 10.92 -14.24
C PRO A 188 14.57 10.60 -15.54
N ALA A 189 13.81 10.20 -16.56
CA ALA A 189 14.22 10.21 -17.94
C ALA A 189 13.84 11.60 -18.44
N ASP A 190 14.85 12.47 -18.54
CA ASP A 190 14.82 13.76 -19.18
C ASP A 190 13.55 14.56 -18.93
N SER A 191 13.58 15.36 -17.86
CA SER A 191 12.73 16.53 -17.70
C SER A 191 12.89 17.44 -18.92
N ALA A 192 12.19 17.12 -20.01
CA ALA A 192 11.83 18.08 -21.02
C ALA A 192 11.03 19.13 -20.27
N MET A 193 11.70 20.26 -20.02
CA MET A 193 11.12 21.43 -19.41
C MET A 193 9.84 21.79 -20.17
N ILE A 194 8.69 21.52 -19.59
CA ILE A 194 7.51 22.31 -19.91
C ILE A 194 7.67 23.60 -19.11
N GLN A 195 8.38 24.54 -19.73
CA GLN A 195 8.28 25.94 -19.36
C GLN A 195 6.81 26.33 -19.52
N VAL A 196 6.12 26.52 -18.40
CA VAL A 196 4.91 27.33 -18.39
C VAL A 196 5.39 28.77 -18.25
N ALA A 197 5.38 29.50 -19.37
CA ALA A 197 5.65 30.92 -19.39
C ALA A 197 4.64 31.65 -18.47
N VAL A 198 5.17 32.61 -17.71
CA VAL A 198 4.43 33.61 -16.92
C VAL A 198 3.77 34.62 -17.86
#